data_AF-J2TQR9-F1
#
_entry.id   AF-J2TQR9-F1
#
_cell.length_a   1.000
_cell.length_b   1.000
_cell.length_c   1.000
_cell.angle_alpha   90.00
_cell.angle_beta   90.00
_cell.angle_gamma   90.00
#
_symmetry.space_group_name_H-M   'P 1'
#
loop_
_entity.id
_entity.type
_entity.pdbx_description
1 polymer ?
#
loop_
_entity_poly.entity_id
_entity_poly.type
_entity_poly.pdbx_seq_one_letter_code
_entity_poly.pdbx_strand_id
1 'polypeptide(L)'
;MGEFDAIRPYDDSEVPAVLARLLGDKAFLDILTHFRFPRFAGALGWALKPLIAHRLRREFAGVTSVATLQDKVEHYVDHTIERATDGVTYTGVEQFKSGSAYLFIANHRDIVMDPAFVNYAVYHAGLPTPRIAIGDNLLQKPFVSDLMRLNKSFIVHRSISGRREKMAAYQLLSAYINHSIRNDCASIWIAQAEGRAKDGDDRTESAILKMFHMSRKDEPFGEVIQSLNLTPVSISYEYDPCDQAKARELYIRATTGSYTKVPGEDDVSIAKGITGYKGRVHVNFAAPITDLFEDTKQLAVEMDRQILSGYRLFPVHYLAYAQWKDADPQLQVPKAAQLFPAEELAKAQEEWQRRLDACPEEHRPFLVLQYATPVRNQYRVKAGLPL
;
A
#
# COMPACT_ATOMS: atom_id res chain seq x y z
N MET A 1 4.84 14.22 27.61
CA MET A 1 4.61 13.34 26.44
C MET A 1 3.19 12.84 26.56
N GLY A 2 2.37 13.06 25.53
CA GLY A 2 1.03 12.51 25.41
C GLY A 2 1.06 11.00 25.19
N GLU A 3 -0.09 10.36 25.37
CA GLU A 3 -0.26 8.90 25.34
C GLU A 3 0.26 8.23 24.06
N PHE A 4 0.12 8.92 22.91
CA PHE A 4 0.46 8.36 21.59
C PHE A 4 1.73 8.96 20.95
N ASP A 5 2.48 9.82 21.64
CA ASP A 5 3.62 10.58 21.06
C ASP A 5 4.67 9.70 20.38
N ALA A 6 4.83 8.46 20.85
CA ALA A 6 5.78 7.49 20.32
C ALA A 6 5.43 6.99 18.90
N ILE A 7 4.15 7.01 18.52
CA ILE A 7 3.68 6.43 17.25
C ILE A 7 2.89 7.40 16.37
N ARG A 8 2.28 8.45 16.92
CA ARG A 8 1.38 9.33 16.16
C ARG A 8 2.12 10.14 15.07
N PRO A 9 1.40 10.58 14.02
CA PRO A 9 1.88 11.60 13.10
C PRO A 9 2.14 12.93 13.80
N TYR A 10 2.78 13.87 13.10
CA TYR A 10 2.99 15.21 13.65
C TYR A 10 1.70 16.02 13.67
N ASP A 11 1.56 16.85 14.71
CA ASP A 11 0.49 17.84 14.80
C ASP A 11 0.92 19.13 14.09
N ASP A 12 -0.05 20.00 13.76
CA ASP A 12 0.19 21.27 13.05
C ASP A 12 1.24 22.16 13.73
N SER A 13 1.28 22.17 15.07
CA SER A 13 2.25 22.95 15.84
C SER A 13 3.70 22.49 15.63
N GLU A 14 3.91 21.23 15.22
CA GLU A 14 5.22 20.63 15.00
C GLU A 14 5.70 20.83 13.56
N VAL A 15 4.77 21.06 12.60
CA VAL A 15 5.04 21.13 11.16
C VAL A 15 6.17 22.12 10.81
N PRO A 16 6.17 23.39 11.27
CA PRO A 16 7.22 24.33 10.89
C PRO A 16 8.63 23.89 11.33
N ALA A 17 8.73 23.33 12.54
CA ALA A 17 10.01 22.88 13.08
C ALA A 17 10.54 21.63 12.36
N VAL A 18 9.65 20.67 12.05
CA VAL A 18 10.01 19.46 11.31
C VAL A 18 10.39 19.79 9.87
N LEU A 19 9.64 20.67 9.18
CA LEU A 19 9.99 21.13 7.83
C LEU A 19 11.34 21.84 7.80
N ALA A 20 11.62 22.72 8.77
CA ALA A 20 12.92 23.39 8.87
C ALA A 20 14.08 22.39 9.02
N ARG A 21 13.89 21.35 9.83
CA ARG A 21 14.87 20.25 10.00
C ARG A 21 15.03 19.45 8.70
N LEU A 22 13.95 19.04 8.07
CA LEU A 22 13.95 18.29 6.81
C LEU A 22 14.69 19.06 5.70
N LEU A 23 14.38 20.34 5.52
CA LEU A 23 15.00 21.22 4.53
C LEU A 23 16.44 21.64 4.89
N GLY A 24 16.91 21.29 6.08
CA GLY A 24 18.30 21.41 6.52
C GLY A 24 19.09 20.11 6.42
N ASP A 25 18.43 18.98 6.19
CA ASP A 25 19.06 17.66 6.18
C ASP A 25 19.85 17.44 4.88
N LYS A 26 21.15 17.17 5.03
CA LYS A 26 22.07 16.99 3.90
C LYS A 26 21.73 15.72 3.11
N ALA A 27 21.39 14.62 3.77
CA ALA A 27 21.07 13.37 3.09
C ALA A 27 19.77 13.50 2.27
N PHE A 28 18.77 14.20 2.79
CA PHE A 28 17.54 14.52 2.08
C PHE A 28 17.79 15.37 0.83
N LEU A 29 18.54 16.47 0.97
CA LEU A 29 18.88 17.35 -0.15
C LEU A 29 19.73 16.62 -1.21
N ASP A 30 20.60 15.71 -0.80
CA ASP A 30 21.42 14.90 -1.70
C ASP A 30 20.56 13.99 -2.56
N ILE A 31 19.57 13.32 -1.97
CA ILE A 31 18.61 12.46 -2.67
C ILE A 31 17.78 13.28 -3.66
N LEU A 32 17.22 14.42 -3.23
CA LEU A 32 16.45 15.30 -4.11
C LEU A 32 17.27 15.82 -5.29
N THR A 33 18.53 16.16 -5.06
CA THR A 33 19.44 16.65 -6.12
C THR A 33 19.70 15.56 -7.15
N HIS A 34 19.96 14.32 -6.72
CA HIS A 34 20.18 13.18 -7.62
C HIS A 34 18.92 12.82 -8.40
N PHE A 35 17.76 12.86 -7.76
CA PHE A 35 16.50 12.56 -8.42
C PHE A 35 16.11 13.64 -9.45
N ARG A 36 16.28 14.93 -9.12
CA ARG A 36 15.87 16.04 -9.98
C ARG A 36 16.87 16.36 -11.09
N PHE A 37 18.16 16.15 -10.83
CA PHE A 37 19.27 16.49 -11.74
C PHE A 37 20.29 15.35 -11.84
N PRO A 38 19.90 14.16 -12.33
CA PRO A 38 20.77 12.96 -12.33
C PRO A 38 22.09 13.16 -13.09
N ARG A 39 22.09 14.00 -14.13
CA ARG A 39 23.29 14.32 -14.92
C ARG A 39 24.26 15.31 -14.27
N PHE A 40 23.79 16.14 -13.33
CA PHE A 40 24.57 17.25 -12.75
C PHE A 40 24.85 17.08 -11.25
N ALA A 41 24.21 16.11 -10.60
CA ALA A 41 24.34 15.86 -9.17
C ALA A 41 25.78 15.55 -8.72
N GLY A 42 26.59 14.93 -9.59
CA GLY A 42 28.01 14.65 -9.32
C GLY A 42 28.91 15.90 -9.36
N ALA A 43 28.94 16.60 -10.50
CA ALA A 43 29.91 17.70 -10.73
C ALA A 43 29.51 19.03 -10.07
N LEU A 44 28.21 19.32 -9.97
CA LEU A 44 27.66 20.61 -9.50
C LEU A 44 26.82 20.47 -8.22
N GLY A 45 26.78 19.29 -7.60
CA GLY A 45 25.96 19.02 -6.43
C GLY A 45 26.17 20.00 -5.27
N TRP A 46 27.41 20.45 -5.04
CA TRP A 46 27.74 21.38 -3.96
C TRP A 46 27.08 22.77 -4.12
N ALA A 47 26.86 23.23 -5.35
CA ALA A 47 26.17 24.50 -5.64
C ALA A 47 24.66 24.32 -5.79
N LEU A 48 24.22 23.15 -6.28
CA LEU A 48 22.79 22.84 -6.46
C LEU A 48 22.07 22.63 -5.12
N LYS A 49 22.70 22.01 -4.13
CA LYS A 49 22.11 21.77 -2.80
C LYS A 49 21.61 23.03 -2.09
N PRO A 50 22.42 24.11 -1.91
CA PRO A 50 21.94 25.33 -1.25
C PRO A 50 20.85 26.03 -2.07
N LEU A 51 20.91 25.95 -3.41
CA LEU A 51 19.87 26.51 -4.28
C LEU A 51 18.54 25.76 -4.13
N ILE A 52 18.57 24.42 -4.13
CA ILE A 52 17.40 23.57 -3.91
C ILE A 52 16.82 23.83 -2.51
N ALA A 53 17.66 23.86 -1.48
CA ALA A 53 17.22 24.16 -0.12
C ALA A 53 16.57 25.54 -0.02
N HIS A 54 17.15 26.57 -0.64
CA HIS A 54 16.56 27.92 -0.66
C HIS A 54 15.22 27.94 -1.40
N ARG A 55 15.13 27.27 -2.57
CA ARG A 55 13.88 27.18 -3.33
C ARG A 55 12.79 26.45 -2.54
N LEU A 56 13.10 25.31 -1.94
CA LEU A 56 12.15 24.55 -1.11
C LEU A 56 11.72 25.36 0.10
N ARG A 57 12.63 26.04 0.81
CA ARG A 57 12.26 26.91 1.94
C ARG A 57 11.30 28.01 1.50
N ARG A 58 11.53 28.63 0.35
CA ARG A 58 10.62 29.63 -0.20
C ARG A 58 9.26 29.03 -0.58
N GLU A 59 9.25 27.85 -1.18
CA GLU A 59 8.05 27.14 -1.61
C GLU A 59 7.17 26.69 -0.43
N PHE A 60 7.80 26.26 0.66
CA PHE A 60 7.15 25.77 1.89
C PHE A 60 7.09 26.82 3.02
N ALA A 61 7.49 28.08 2.79
CA ALA A 61 7.54 29.12 3.82
C ALA A 61 6.20 29.41 4.50
N GLY A 62 5.10 29.28 3.76
CA GLY A 62 3.73 29.48 4.27
C GLY A 62 3.06 28.23 4.82
N VAL A 63 3.77 27.10 4.93
CA VAL A 63 3.19 25.85 5.40
C VAL A 63 3.28 25.76 6.91
N THR A 64 2.14 25.93 7.57
CA THR A 64 2.03 25.90 9.04
C THR A 64 1.15 24.75 9.55
N SER A 65 0.59 23.94 8.66
CA SER A 65 -0.27 22.81 9.01
C SER A 65 -0.06 21.63 8.07
N VAL A 66 -0.45 20.44 8.52
CA VAL A 66 -0.42 19.21 7.71
C VAL A 66 -1.32 19.35 6.49
N ALA A 67 -2.49 19.97 6.62
CA ALA A 67 -3.41 20.21 5.50
C ALA A 67 -2.74 21.04 4.39
N THR A 68 -2.12 22.18 4.74
CA THR A 68 -1.44 23.03 3.76
C THR A 68 -0.23 22.34 3.13
N LEU A 69 0.43 21.43 3.85
CA LEU A 69 1.52 20.61 3.32
C LEU A 69 0.98 19.62 2.27
N GLN A 70 -0.12 18.93 2.59
CA GLN A 70 -0.75 17.97 1.69
C GLN A 70 -1.23 18.64 0.41
N ASP A 71 -1.97 19.75 0.49
CA ASP A 71 -2.45 20.49 -0.69
C ASP A 71 -1.31 20.89 -1.65
N LYS A 72 -0.13 21.22 -1.11
CA LYS A 72 1.05 21.53 -1.92
C LYS A 72 1.71 20.30 -2.54
N VAL A 73 1.76 19.20 -1.80
CA VAL A 73 2.40 17.95 -2.25
C VAL A 73 1.49 17.19 -3.22
N GLU A 74 0.18 17.33 -3.08
CA GLU A 74 -0.89 16.78 -3.93
C GLU A 74 -0.57 16.91 -5.40
N HIS A 75 -0.31 18.14 -5.85
CA HIS A 75 -0.07 18.42 -7.26
C HIS A 75 1.11 17.64 -7.83
N TYR A 76 2.13 17.39 -7.01
CA TYR A 76 3.27 16.57 -7.39
C TYR A 76 2.94 15.07 -7.38
N VAL A 77 2.09 14.63 -6.44
CA VAL A 77 1.63 13.23 -6.33
C VAL A 77 0.74 12.88 -7.51
N ASP A 78 -0.28 13.68 -7.80
CA ASP A 78 -1.17 13.54 -8.97
C ASP A 78 -0.35 13.39 -10.24
N HIS A 79 0.53 14.35 -10.50
CA HIS A 79 1.37 14.35 -11.69
C HIS A 79 2.32 13.15 -11.78
N THR A 80 2.78 12.63 -10.63
CA THR A 80 3.63 11.42 -10.60
C THR A 80 2.80 10.17 -10.88
N ILE A 81 1.61 10.07 -10.29
CA ILE A 81 0.67 8.96 -10.47
C ILE A 81 0.19 8.89 -11.92
N GLU A 82 -0.28 10.00 -12.47
CA GLU A 82 -0.80 10.09 -13.84
C GLU A 82 0.27 9.79 -14.89
N ARG A 83 1.54 10.12 -14.62
CA ARG A 83 2.65 9.80 -15.53
C ARG A 83 3.16 8.37 -15.42
N ALA A 84 3.00 7.73 -14.26
CA ALA A 84 3.53 6.39 -14.00
C ALA A 84 2.50 5.27 -14.26
N THR A 85 1.28 5.63 -14.65
CA THR A 85 0.16 4.72 -14.93
C THR A 85 -0.52 5.08 -16.25
N ASP A 86 -1.22 4.12 -16.85
CA ASP A 86 -2.08 4.35 -18.02
C ASP A 86 -3.51 4.77 -17.60
N GLY A 87 -3.64 5.30 -16.38
CA GLY A 87 -4.90 5.68 -15.77
C GLY A 87 -5.12 5.02 -14.43
N VAL A 88 -5.59 5.82 -13.47
CA VAL A 88 -6.09 5.37 -12.17
C VAL A 88 -7.60 5.51 -12.17
N THR A 89 -8.29 4.45 -11.79
CA THR A 89 -9.75 4.46 -11.60
C THR A 89 -10.09 4.02 -10.19
N TYR A 90 -11.23 4.46 -9.68
CA TYR A 90 -11.71 4.03 -8.37
C TYR A 90 -13.23 3.91 -8.36
N THR A 91 -13.75 3.04 -7.50
CA THR A 91 -15.20 2.78 -7.31
C THR A 91 -15.53 2.64 -5.84
N GLY A 92 -16.76 2.97 -5.46
CA GLY A 92 -17.26 2.82 -4.10
C GLY A 92 -16.83 3.94 -3.15
N VAL A 93 -16.13 4.98 -3.63
CA VAL A 93 -15.77 6.13 -2.79
C VAL A 93 -16.99 7.02 -2.50
N GLU A 94 -17.97 7.03 -3.41
CA GLU A 94 -19.22 7.77 -3.34
C GLU A 94 -20.14 7.37 -2.18
N GLN A 95 -19.90 6.20 -1.58
CA GLN A 95 -20.68 5.72 -0.43
C GLN A 95 -20.23 6.35 0.89
N PHE A 96 -19.06 6.99 0.92
CA PHE A 96 -18.49 7.56 2.14
C PHE A 96 -19.09 8.91 2.46
N LYS A 97 -19.30 9.13 3.77
CA LYS A 97 -19.93 10.34 4.29
C LYS A 97 -18.86 11.26 4.87
N SER A 98 -18.93 12.53 4.49
CA SER A 98 -18.13 13.58 5.13
C SER A 98 -18.41 13.62 6.64
N GLY A 99 -17.38 13.87 7.44
CA GLY A 99 -17.45 13.85 8.91
C GLY A 99 -17.45 12.47 9.55
N SER A 100 -17.41 11.38 8.76
CA SER A 100 -17.24 10.02 9.26
C SER A 100 -15.82 9.50 8.96
N ALA A 101 -15.27 8.73 9.90
CA ALA A 101 -13.97 8.08 9.73
C ALA A 101 -14.12 6.59 9.42
N TYR A 102 -13.21 6.08 8.60
CA TYR A 102 -13.22 4.71 8.11
C TYR A 102 -11.87 4.04 8.35
N LEU A 103 -11.89 2.78 8.77
CA LEU A 103 -10.69 1.93 8.82
C LEU A 103 -10.58 1.17 7.49
N PHE A 104 -9.83 1.73 6.55
CA PHE A 104 -9.53 1.11 5.26
C PHE A 104 -8.49 -0.01 5.44
N ILE A 105 -8.89 -1.24 5.10
CA ILE A 105 -7.99 -2.39 5.10
C ILE A 105 -7.80 -2.87 3.67
N ALA A 106 -6.56 -2.81 3.18
CA ALA A 106 -6.25 -3.12 1.78
C ALA A 106 -5.36 -4.35 1.61
N ASN A 107 -5.48 -5.02 0.46
CA ASN A 107 -4.38 -5.85 -0.02
C ASN A 107 -3.13 -4.99 -0.24
N HIS A 108 -1.96 -5.63 -0.20
CA HIS A 108 -0.70 -4.90 -0.20
C HIS A 108 0.28 -5.51 -1.19
N ARG A 109 0.58 -4.80 -2.27
CA ARG A 109 1.48 -5.23 -3.35
C ARG A 109 2.66 -4.28 -3.54
N ASP A 110 2.52 -3.01 -3.21
CA ASP A 110 3.57 -2.00 -3.27
C ASP A 110 3.76 -1.28 -1.92
N ILE A 111 5.00 -0.96 -1.54
CA ILE A 111 5.31 -0.41 -0.22
C ILE A 111 4.66 0.96 -0.02
N VAL A 112 4.75 1.83 -1.02
CA VAL A 112 4.38 3.25 -0.90
C VAL A 112 3.25 3.64 -1.83
N MET A 113 3.10 2.96 -2.95
CA MET A 113 2.08 3.31 -3.93
C MET A 113 0.68 2.87 -3.49
N ASP A 114 0.55 1.79 -2.73
CA ASP A 114 -0.75 1.34 -2.23
C ASP A 114 -1.48 2.40 -1.39
N PRO A 115 -0.89 2.95 -0.30
CA PRO A 115 -1.53 4.04 0.43
C PRO A 115 -1.64 5.32 -0.41
N ALA A 116 -0.72 5.55 -1.36
CA ALA A 116 -0.79 6.72 -2.23
C ALA A 116 -2.02 6.67 -3.16
N PHE A 117 -2.36 5.51 -3.72
CA PHE A 117 -3.56 5.36 -4.56
C PHE A 117 -4.86 5.47 -3.77
N VAL A 118 -4.86 5.00 -2.51
CA VAL A 118 -6.01 5.22 -1.61
C VAL A 118 -6.16 6.70 -1.30
N ASN A 119 -5.08 7.40 -0.95
CA ASN A 119 -5.09 8.85 -0.73
C ASN A 119 -5.58 9.61 -1.95
N TYR A 120 -5.07 9.27 -3.13
CA TYR A 120 -5.50 9.85 -4.41
C TYR A 120 -7.02 9.69 -4.59
N ALA A 121 -7.55 8.47 -4.45
CA ALA A 121 -8.97 8.23 -4.66
C ALA A 121 -9.87 8.98 -3.68
N VAL A 122 -9.52 9.03 -2.39
CA VAL A 122 -10.35 9.73 -1.39
C VAL A 122 -10.21 11.25 -1.49
N TYR A 123 -9.02 11.75 -1.83
CA TYR A 123 -8.81 13.19 -2.03
C TYR A 123 -9.63 13.72 -3.21
N HIS A 124 -9.57 13.05 -4.36
CA HIS A 124 -10.35 13.41 -5.54
C HIS A 124 -11.86 13.26 -5.32
N ALA A 125 -12.29 12.51 -4.29
CA ALA A 125 -13.67 12.45 -3.82
C ALA A 125 -14.04 13.53 -2.78
N GLY A 126 -13.13 14.44 -2.45
CA GLY A 126 -13.34 15.53 -1.48
C GLY A 126 -13.31 15.08 -0.01
N LEU A 127 -12.73 13.91 0.28
CA LEU A 127 -12.60 13.37 1.62
C LEU A 127 -11.19 13.62 2.19
N PRO A 128 -11.05 13.79 3.53
CA PRO A 128 -9.73 13.88 4.15
C PRO A 128 -8.91 12.60 3.92
N THR A 129 -7.63 12.76 3.55
CA THR A 129 -6.71 11.63 3.40
C THR A 129 -6.53 10.87 4.74
N PRO A 130 -6.50 9.53 4.73
CA PRO A 130 -6.30 8.75 5.95
C PRO A 130 -4.91 8.90 6.57
N ARG A 131 -4.80 8.53 7.84
CA ARG A 131 -3.53 8.24 8.51
C ARG A 131 -3.00 6.88 8.04
N ILE A 132 -1.71 6.79 7.77
CA ILE A 132 -1.11 5.60 7.13
C ILE A 132 -0.32 4.79 8.15
N ALA A 133 -0.64 3.51 8.32
CA ALA A 133 0.17 2.62 9.14
C ALA A 133 1.50 2.27 8.43
N ILE A 134 2.63 2.65 9.01
CA ILE A 134 3.96 2.36 8.45
C ILE A 134 4.84 1.55 9.41
N GLY A 135 5.56 0.56 8.90
CA GLY A 135 6.51 -0.22 9.70
C GLY A 135 7.76 0.59 10.07
N ASP A 136 8.23 0.44 11.31
CA ASP A 136 9.50 1.03 11.78
C ASP A 136 10.74 0.54 11.01
N ASN A 137 10.66 -0.63 10.38
CA ASN A 137 11.71 -1.16 9.51
C ASN A 137 12.06 -0.21 8.34
N LEU A 138 11.13 0.65 7.90
CA LEU A 138 11.33 1.61 6.82
C LEU A 138 11.91 2.96 7.30
N LEU A 139 11.98 3.19 8.61
CA LEU A 139 12.30 4.49 9.21
C LEU A 139 13.77 4.61 9.66
N GLN A 140 14.68 3.90 8.98
CA GLN A 140 16.10 3.81 9.38
C GLN A 140 16.84 5.15 9.30
N LYS A 141 16.41 6.07 8.43
CA LYS A 141 17.00 7.40 8.27
C LYS A 141 16.10 8.46 8.94
N PRO A 142 16.63 9.38 9.76
CA PRO A 142 15.82 10.36 10.48
C PRO A 142 14.87 11.17 9.60
N PHE A 143 15.34 11.66 8.44
CA PHE A 143 14.50 12.44 7.52
C PHE A 143 13.34 11.62 6.93
N VAL A 144 13.46 10.29 6.82
CA VAL A 144 12.37 9.41 6.34
C VAL A 144 11.28 9.33 7.39
N SER A 145 11.66 9.18 8.66
CA SER A 145 10.71 9.26 9.78
C SER A 145 9.97 10.59 9.79
N ASP A 146 10.71 11.69 9.64
CA ASP A 146 10.13 13.03 9.58
C ASP A 146 9.13 13.19 8.42
N LEU A 147 9.52 12.78 7.21
CA LEU A 147 8.69 12.86 6.01
C LEU A 147 7.41 12.02 6.14
N MET A 148 7.52 10.79 6.64
CA MET A 148 6.37 9.89 6.77
C MET A 148 5.40 10.40 7.82
N ARG A 149 5.87 10.86 8.99
CA ARG A 149 5.01 11.40 10.04
C ARG A 149 4.38 12.74 9.67
N LEU A 150 5.05 13.55 8.84
CA LEU A 150 4.45 14.74 8.22
C LEU A 150 3.32 14.36 7.25
N ASN A 151 3.45 13.23 6.54
CA ASN A 151 2.41 12.69 5.65
C ASN A 151 1.36 11.84 6.38
N LYS A 152 1.01 12.22 7.62
CA LYS A 152 0.01 11.53 8.44
C LYS A 152 0.31 10.05 8.75
N SER A 153 1.55 9.57 8.56
CA SER A 153 1.88 8.18 8.90
C SER A 153 2.11 8.01 10.40
N PHE A 154 1.63 6.89 10.93
CA PHE A 154 1.87 6.46 12.31
C PHE A 154 2.64 5.14 12.34
N ILE A 155 3.46 4.98 13.38
CA ILE A 155 4.48 3.93 13.43
C ILE A 155 3.89 2.64 13.99
N VAL A 156 4.12 1.55 13.27
CA VAL A 156 3.87 0.17 13.68
C VAL A 156 5.23 -0.48 13.98
N HIS A 157 5.45 -0.81 15.25
CA HIS A 157 6.69 -1.46 15.67
C HIS A 157 6.72 -2.94 15.30
N ARG A 158 7.60 -3.33 14.38
CA ARG A 158 7.70 -4.72 13.89
C ARG A 158 8.89 -5.48 14.46
N SER A 159 9.98 -4.78 14.78
CA SER A 159 11.24 -5.40 15.20
C SER A 159 11.30 -5.80 16.68
N ILE A 160 10.17 -5.84 17.40
CA ILE A 160 10.13 -6.17 18.84
C ILE A 160 10.18 -7.69 19.04
N SER A 161 11.27 -8.19 19.62
CA SER A 161 11.45 -9.62 19.93
C SER A 161 10.78 -10.06 21.24
N GLY A 162 10.67 -9.16 22.21
CA GLY A 162 10.10 -9.46 23.53
C GLY A 162 8.57 -9.57 23.50
N ARG A 163 8.02 -10.66 24.06
CA ARG A 163 6.57 -10.93 24.03
C ARG A 163 5.75 -9.85 24.74
N ARG A 164 6.25 -9.36 25.89
CA ARG A 164 5.54 -8.36 26.71
C ARG A 164 5.53 -7.01 26.01
N GLU A 165 6.67 -6.62 25.46
CA GLU A 165 6.88 -5.40 24.70
C GLU A 165 6.03 -5.42 23.42
N LYS A 166 5.98 -6.55 22.71
CA LYS A 166 5.15 -6.72 21.51
C LYS A 166 3.66 -6.59 21.86
N MET A 167 3.21 -7.19 22.96
CA MET A 167 1.83 -7.05 23.43
C MET A 167 1.51 -5.59 23.79
N ALA A 168 2.41 -4.89 24.48
CA ALA A 168 2.24 -3.48 24.82
C ALA A 168 2.19 -2.58 23.57
N ALA A 169 3.04 -2.84 22.58
CA ALA A 169 3.01 -2.14 21.30
C ALA A 169 1.69 -2.36 20.55
N TYR A 170 1.18 -3.60 20.51
CA TYR A 170 -0.12 -3.90 19.90
C TYR A 170 -1.29 -3.28 20.68
N GLN A 171 -1.21 -3.24 22.01
CA GLN A 171 -2.19 -2.54 22.85
C GLN A 171 -2.24 -1.05 22.53
N LEU A 172 -1.08 -0.41 22.44
CA LEU A 172 -0.94 1.01 22.09
C LEU A 172 -1.46 1.29 20.68
N LEU A 173 -1.10 0.43 19.72
CA LEU A 173 -1.55 0.52 18.33
C LEU A 173 -3.08 0.42 18.23
N SER A 174 -3.67 -0.57 18.91
CA SER A 174 -5.12 -0.75 18.99
C SER A 174 -5.81 0.50 19.57
N ALA A 175 -5.26 1.03 20.66
CA ALA A 175 -5.81 2.22 21.32
C ALA A 175 -5.76 3.43 20.39
N TYR A 176 -4.64 3.63 19.69
CA TYR A 176 -4.46 4.72 18.75
C TYR A 176 -5.40 4.61 17.53
N ILE A 177 -5.60 3.41 16.98
CA ILE A 177 -6.53 3.19 15.87
C ILE A 177 -7.97 3.51 16.31
N ASN A 178 -8.38 2.99 17.47
CA ASN A 178 -9.71 3.28 18.03
C ASN A 178 -9.90 4.79 18.29
N HIS A 179 -8.89 5.45 18.87
CA HIS A 179 -8.91 6.89 19.14
C HIS A 179 -9.01 7.71 17.85
N SER A 180 -8.21 7.37 16.84
CA SER A 180 -8.20 8.05 15.54
C SER A 180 -9.59 8.03 14.88
N ILE A 181 -10.23 6.85 14.87
CA ILE A 181 -11.54 6.70 14.22
C ILE A 181 -12.65 7.35 15.05
N ARG A 182 -12.69 7.10 16.37
CA ARG A 182 -13.85 7.43 17.21
C ARG A 182 -13.78 8.82 17.85
N ASN A 183 -12.58 9.35 18.07
CA ASN A 183 -12.37 10.62 18.75
C ASN A 183 -11.91 11.70 17.76
N ASP A 184 -10.87 11.41 16.97
CA ASP A 184 -10.34 12.39 16.02
C ASP A 184 -11.17 12.48 14.72
N CYS A 185 -12.06 11.53 14.49
CA CYS A 185 -12.79 11.37 13.23
C CYS A 185 -11.83 11.35 12.02
N ALA A 186 -10.67 10.69 12.18
CA ALA A 186 -9.63 10.57 11.17
C ALA A 186 -9.55 9.12 10.66
N SER A 187 -9.84 8.92 9.37
CA SER A 187 -9.72 7.63 8.69
C SER A 187 -8.30 7.07 8.76
N ILE A 188 -8.16 5.75 8.67
CA ILE A 188 -6.88 5.05 8.67
C ILE A 188 -6.79 4.14 7.46
N TRP A 189 -5.60 4.03 6.89
CA TRP A 189 -5.23 2.96 5.96
C TRP A 189 -4.23 2.01 6.62
N ILE A 190 -4.50 0.72 6.50
CA ILE A 190 -3.60 -0.35 6.95
C ILE A 190 -3.67 -1.57 6.01
N ALA A 191 -2.55 -2.25 5.81
CA ALA A 191 -2.50 -3.49 5.04
C ALA A 191 -3.19 -4.65 5.78
N GLN A 192 -3.84 -5.54 5.04
CA GLN A 192 -4.54 -6.73 5.56
C GLN A 192 -3.62 -7.82 6.13
N ALA A 193 -2.31 -7.72 5.88
CA ALA A 193 -1.30 -8.68 6.30
C ALA A 193 0.06 -8.00 6.51
N GLU A 194 0.96 -8.64 7.26
CA GLU A 194 2.31 -8.15 7.44
C GLU A 194 3.14 -8.30 6.15
N GLY A 195 3.33 -7.18 5.46
CA GLY A 195 4.17 -7.10 4.27
C GLY A 195 3.41 -7.39 2.98
N ARG A 196 4.10 -7.23 1.86
CA ARG A 196 3.49 -7.29 0.51
C ARG A 196 3.22 -8.72 0.07
N ALA A 197 2.15 -9.00 -0.65
CA ALA A 197 1.95 -10.26 -1.35
C ALA A 197 3.02 -10.43 -2.45
N LYS A 198 3.60 -11.63 -2.52
CA LYS A 198 4.66 -11.96 -3.50
C LYS A 198 4.19 -12.92 -4.59
N ASP A 199 3.12 -13.65 -4.34
CA ASP A 199 2.52 -14.71 -5.18
C ASP A 199 1.13 -14.33 -5.71
N GLY A 200 0.68 -13.10 -5.40
CA GLY A 200 -0.64 -12.61 -5.77
C GLY A 200 -1.78 -13.17 -4.90
N ASP A 201 -1.48 -13.90 -3.83
CA ASP A 201 -2.47 -14.44 -2.90
C ASP A 201 -2.75 -13.46 -1.75
N ASP A 202 -3.68 -12.54 -2.00
CA ASP A 202 -4.04 -11.50 -1.04
C ASP A 202 -4.95 -12.09 0.07
N ARG A 203 -4.35 -12.69 1.11
CA ARG A 203 -5.05 -13.25 2.29
C ARG A 203 -4.94 -12.35 3.52
N THR A 204 -6.00 -12.26 4.30
CA THR A 204 -6.11 -11.42 5.49
C THR A 204 -5.57 -12.16 6.71
N GLU A 205 -4.66 -11.52 7.45
CA GLU A 205 -4.13 -12.09 8.69
C GLU A 205 -5.07 -11.80 9.86
N SER A 206 -5.65 -12.86 10.45
CA SER A 206 -6.55 -12.75 11.60
C SER A 206 -5.90 -12.05 12.81
N ALA A 207 -4.57 -12.05 12.89
CA ALA A 207 -3.81 -11.36 13.94
C ALA A 207 -3.97 -9.84 13.88
N ILE A 208 -4.07 -9.24 12.68
CA ILE A 208 -4.31 -7.80 12.52
C ILE A 208 -5.73 -7.45 12.98
N LEU A 209 -6.71 -8.28 12.60
CA LEU A 209 -8.10 -8.10 13.04
C LEU A 209 -8.23 -8.21 14.56
N LYS A 210 -7.51 -9.16 15.17
CA LYS A 210 -7.42 -9.28 16.63
C LYS A 210 -6.83 -8.03 17.27
N MET A 211 -5.81 -7.45 16.63
CA MET A 211 -5.12 -6.27 17.15
C MET A 211 -6.09 -5.09 17.30
N PHE A 212 -7.02 -4.84 16.38
CA PHE A 212 -7.99 -3.74 16.51
C PHE A 212 -8.89 -3.79 17.75
N HIS A 213 -9.06 -4.98 18.33
CA HIS A 213 -9.88 -5.22 19.53
C HIS A 213 -9.09 -5.13 20.84
N MET A 214 -7.75 -5.22 20.81
CA MET A 214 -6.94 -5.42 22.02
C MET A 214 -7.12 -4.32 23.09
N SER A 215 -7.28 -3.06 22.66
CA SER A 215 -7.52 -1.93 23.56
C SER A 215 -8.91 -1.91 24.20
N ARG A 216 -9.84 -2.69 23.67
CA ARG A 216 -11.26 -2.77 24.07
C ARG A 216 -11.70 -4.22 24.26
N LYS A 217 -10.78 -5.07 24.75
CA LYS A 217 -10.97 -6.52 24.86
C LYS A 217 -12.15 -6.94 25.76
N ASP A 218 -12.62 -6.05 26.62
CA ASP A 218 -13.72 -6.28 27.55
C ASP A 218 -15.09 -6.00 26.90
N GLU A 219 -15.11 -5.48 25.66
CA GLU A 219 -16.32 -5.24 24.85
C GLU A 219 -16.48 -6.35 23.78
N PRO A 220 -17.70 -6.62 23.27
CA PRO A 220 -17.91 -7.62 22.24
C PRO A 220 -17.12 -7.32 20.94
N PHE A 221 -16.43 -8.34 20.40
CA PHE A 221 -15.56 -8.19 19.22
C PHE A 221 -16.29 -7.56 18.03
N GLY A 222 -17.44 -8.10 17.65
CA GLY A 222 -18.24 -7.59 16.53
C GLY A 222 -18.62 -6.13 16.68
N GLU A 223 -19.02 -5.69 17.87
CA GLU A 223 -19.39 -4.29 18.15
C GLU A 223 -18.19 -3.35 18.05
N VAL A 224 -17.03 -3.77 18.55
CA VAL A 224 -15.79 -2.99 18.42
C VAL A 224 -15.42 -2.85 16.95
N ILE A 225 -15.43 -3.93 16.18
CA ILE A 225 -15.11 -3.89 14.75
C ILE A 225 -16.10 -3.00 13.98
N GLN A 226 -17.40 -3.16 14.21
CA GLN A 226 -18.43 -2.35 13.58
C GLN A 226 -18.22 -0.85 13.88
N SER A 227 -17.84 -0.50 15.12
CA SER A 227 -17.57 0.89 15.51
C SER A 227 -16.37 1.54 14.81
N LEU A 228 -15.54 0.76 14.11
CA LEU A 228 -14.39 1.25 13.35
C LEU A 228 -14.72 1.56 11.88
N ASN A 229 -15.96 1.32 11.44
CA ASN A 229 -16.37 1.41 10.04
C ASN A 229 -15.37 0.68 9.12
N LEU A 230 -15.05 -0.57 9.50
CA LEU A 230 -14.05 -1.38 8.83
C LEU A 230 -14.46 -1.56 7.37
N THR A 231 -13.59 -1.13 6.45
CA THR A 231 -13.90 -1.02 5.03
C THR A 231 -12.84 -1.76 4.20
N PRO A 232 -13.18 -2.87 3.54
CA PRO A 232 -12.25 -3.58 2.66
C PRO A 232 -11.92 -2.78 1.40
N VAL A 233 -10.65 -2.79 1.01
CA VAL A 233 -10.14 -2.08 -0.17
C VAL A 233 -9.34 -3.04 -1.06
N SER A 234 -9.66 -3.07 -2.35
CA SER A 234 -8.92 -3.82 -3.35
C SER A 234 -8.10 -2.87 -4.21
N ILE A 235 -6.78 -3.00 -4.18
CA ILE A 235 -5.84 -2.27 -5.02
C ILE A 235 -5.35 -3.22 -6.10
N SER A 236 -5.69 -2.91 -7.34
CA SER A 236 -5.45 -3.75 -8.50
C SER A 236 -4.46 -3.08 -9.41
N TYR A 237 -3.34 -3.75 -9.67
CA TYR A 237 -2.35 -3.32 -10.64
C TYR A 237 -2.50 -4.14 -11.89
N GLU A 238 -2.48 -3.51 -13.05
CA GLU A 238 -2.32 -4.25 -14.30
C GLU A 238 -0.94 -4.89 -14.35
N TYR A 239 0.10 -4.14 -13.99
CA TYR A 239 1.44 -4.66 -13.82
C TYR A 239 2.07 -4.21 -12.51
N ASP A 240 2.67 -5.15 -11.80
CA ASP A 240 3.43 -4.84 -10.58
C ASP A 240 4.86 -4.44 -10.96
N PRO A 241 5.35 -3.23 -10.62
CA PRO A 241 6.71 -2.81 -10.90
C PRO A 241 7.77 -3.74 -10.29
N CYS A 242 7.47 -4.39 -9.18
CA CYS A 242 8.38 -5.26 -8.42
C CYS A 242 8.23 -6.75 -8.76
N ASP A 243 7.41 -7.13 -9.74
CA ASP A 243 7.09 -8.52 -10.08
C ASP A 243 8.32 -9.43 -10.31
N GLN A 244 9.35 -8.92 -11.00
CA GLN A 244 10.60 -9.64 -11.25
C GLN A 244 11.36 -9.93 -9.94
N ALA A 245 11.41 -8.96 -9.03
CA ALA A 245 12.11 -9.12 -7.75
C ALA A 245 11.36 -10.11 -6.85
N LYS A 246 10.03 -10.05 -6.86
CA LYS A 246 9.16 -11.00 -6.16
C LYS A 246 9.28 -12.42 -6.72
N ALA A 247 9.34 -12.57 -8.05
CA ALA A 247 9.53 -13.88 -8.68
C ALA A 247 10.87 -14.51 -8.28
N ARG A 248 11.95 -13.71 -8.27
CA ARG A 248 13.26 -14.14 -7.76
C ARG A 248 13.20 -14.54 -6.28
N GLU A 249 12.56 -13.73 -5.43
CA GLU A 249 12.42 -14.05 -4.01
C GLU A 249 11.68 -15.38 -3.80
N LEU A 250 10.55 -15.58 -4.50
CA LEU A 250 9.78 -16.81 -4.41
C LEU A 250 10.59 -18.03 -4.89
N TYR A 251 11.33 -17.91 -5.99
CA TYR A 251 12.22 -18.96 -6.47
C TYR A 251 13.29 -19.33 -5.42
N ILE A 252 13.96 -18.34 -4.82
CA ILE A 252 15.00 -18.58 -3.81
C ILE A 252 14.39 -19.26 -2.58
N ARG A 253 13.21 -18.83 -2.13
CA ARG A 253 12.50 -19.48 -1.02
C ARG A 253 12.14 -20.93 -1.36
N ALA A 254 11.64 -21.19 -2.56
CA ALA A 254 11.25 -22.52 -3.00
C ALA A 254 12.45 -23.49 -3.13
N THR A 255 13.63 -22.97 -3.48
CA THR A 255 14.83 -23.80 -3.73
C THR A 255 15.76 -23.91 -2.53
N THR A 256 15.83 -22.89 -1.67
CA THR A 256 16.75 -22.85 -0.51
C THR A 256 16.04 -22.91 0.84
N GLY A 257 14.70 -22.81 0.85
CA GLY A 257 13.87 -22.83 2.06
C GLY A 257 13.76 -21.49 2.79
N SER A 258 14.55 -20.47 2.44
CA SER A 258 14.50 -19.16 3.10
C SER A 258 14.93 -18.02 2.17
N TYR A 259 14.60 -16.79 2.55
CA TYR A 259 15.09 -15.59 1.89
C TYR A 259 15.44 -14.54 2.92
N THR A 260 16.69 -14.06 2.87
CA THR A 260 17.17 -12.96 3.69
C THR A 260 17.34 -11.75 2.79
N LYS A 261 16.58 -10.69 3.09
CA LYS A 261 16.69 -9.42 2.37
C LYS A 261 18.09 -8.83 2.50
N VAL A 262 18.58 -8.25 1.42
CA VAL A 262 19.82 -7.47 1.47
C VAL A 262 19.56 -6.06 1.99
N PRO A 263 20.53 -5.42 2.68
CA PRO A 263 20.40 -4.03 3.09
C PRO A 263 20.07 -3.12 1.89
N GLY A 264 19.05 -2.27 2.03
CA GLY A 264 18.61 -1.35 0.97
C GLY A 264 17.65 -1.94 -0.08
N GLU A 265 17.27 -3.22 0.03
CA GLU A 265 16.32 -3.84 -0.91
C GLU A 265 14.93 -3.18 -0.89
N ASP A 266 14.47 -2.75 0.29
CA ASP A 266 13.21 -2.01 0.43
C ASP A 266 13.32 -0.62 -0.23
N ASP A 267 14.47 0.07 -0.14
CA ASP A 267 14.69 1.36 -0.82
C ASP A 267 14.57 1.21 -2.36
N VAL A 268 15.16 0.13 -2.91
CA VAL A 268 15.06 -0.19 -4.34
C VAL A 268 13.62 -0.52 -4.73
N SER A 269 12.91 -1.29 -3.89
CA SER A 269 11.49 -1.60 -4.11
C SER A 269 10.62 -0.34 -4.10
N ILE A 270 10.86 0.59 -3.17
CA ILE A 270 10.16 1.89 -3.10
C ILE A 270 10.41 2.70 -4.37
N ALA A 271 11.67 2.85 -4.78
CA ALA A 271 12.03 3.60 -5.97
C ALA A 271 11.39 3.00 -7.23
N LYS A 272 11.41 1.66 -7.35
CA LYS A 272 10.79 0.93 -8.47
C LYS A 272 9.27 1.01 -8.43
N GLY A 273 8.67 0.95 -7.25
CA GLY A 273 7.24 1.17 -7.04
C GLY A 273 6.80 2.54 -7.55
N ILE A 274 7.52 3.60 -7.20
CA ILE A 274 7.20 4.96 -7.66
C ILE A 274 7.39 5.11 -9.17
N THR A 275 8.56 4.72 -9.69
CA THR A 275 8.99 5.06 -11.06
C THR A 275 8.65 4.02 -12.12
N GLY A 276 8.41 2.77 -11.72
CA GLY A 276 8.17 1.68 -12.63
C GLY A 276 6.78 1.73 -13.26
N TYR A 277 6.68 1.15 -14.45
CA TYR A 277 5.45 1.06 -15.23
C TYR A 277 4.45 0.09 -14.61
N LYS A 278 3.22 0.58 -14.38
CA LYS A 278 2.13 -0.12 -13.68
C LYS A 278 0.97 -0.53 -14.59
N GLY A 279 0.96 -0.06 -15.84
CA GLY A 279 -0.25 -0.07 -16.67
C GLY A 279 -1.38 0.68 -15.97
N ARG A 280 -2.60 0.15 -16.05
CA ARG A 280 -3.76 0.68 -15.34
C ARG A 280 -3.77 0.27 -13.87
N VAL A 281 -4.28 1.16 -13.01
CA VAL A 281 -4.52 0.88 -11.60
C VAL A 281 -5.99 1.08 -11.26
N HIS A 282 -6.54 0.20 -10.44
CA HIS A 282 -7.92 0.31 -9.97
C HIS A 282 -8.01 0.13 -8.45
N VAL A 283 -8.66 1.07 -7.77
CA VAL A 283 -8.95 1.00 -6.33
C VAL A 283 -10.45 0.80 -6.12
N ASN A 284 -10.84 -0.36 -5.62
CA ASN A 284 -12.22 -0.63 -5.26
C ASN A 284 -12.41 -0.53 -3.75
N PHE A 285 -13.31 0.34 -3.32
CA PHE A 285 -13.77 0.43 -1.94
C PHE A 285 -15.06 -0.37 -1.78
N ALA A 286 -15.00 -1.48 -1.03
CA ALA A 286 -16.21 -2.20 -0.69
C ALA A 286 -17.03 -1.45 0.37
N ALA A 287 -18.29 -1.83 0.58
CA ALA A 287 -19.10 -1.22 1.63
C ALA A 287 -18.49 -1.52 3.02
N PRO A 288 -18.61 -0.60 4.00
CA PRO A 288 -18.21 -0.89 5.37
C PRO A 288 -18.90 -2.14 5.89
N ILE A 289 -18.15 -3.00 6.58
CA ILE A 289 -18.68 -4.23 7.15
C ILE A 289 -19.63 -3.87 8.30
N THR A 290 -20.91 -4.18 8.11
CA THR A 290 -21.97 -3.96 9.11
C THR A 290 -22.30 -5.21 9.91
N ASP A 291 -22.00 -6.40 9.38
CA ASP A 291 -22.27 -7.66 10.06
C ASP A 291 -21.42 -7.81 11.33
N LEU A 292 -22.01 -8.40 12.35
CA LEU A 292 -21.33 -8.69 13.61
C LEU A 292 -20.72 -10.09 13.53
N PHE A 293 -19.39 -10.15 13.46
CA PHE A 293 -18.66 -11.40 13.50
C PHE A 293 -18.31 -11.78 14.94
N GLU A 294 -18.34 -13.07 15.26
CA GLU A 294 -18.01 -13.57 16.60
C GLU A 294 -16.49 -13.68 16.80
N ASP A 295 -15.74 -13.96 15.73
CA ASP A 295 -14.30 -14.12 15.80
C ASP A 295 -13.56 -13.57 14.58
N THR A 296 -12.23 -13.48 14.75
CA THR A 296 -11.31 -12.93 13.74
C THR A 296 -11.15 -13.81 12.50
N LYS A 297 -11.44 -15.11 12.59
CA LYS A 297 -11.31 -16.04 11.45
C LYS A 297 -12.48 -15.87 10.50
N GLN A 298 -13.70 -15.79 11.03
CA GLN A 298 -14.89 -15.51 10.23
C GLN A 298 -14.78 -14.15 9.55
N LEU A 299 -14.33 -13.13 10.29
CA LEU A 299 -14.08 -11.81 9.72
C LEU A 299 -12.98 -11.84 8.66
N ALA A 300 -11.88 -12.58 8.85
CA ALA A 300 -10.83 -12.71 7.83
C ALA A 300 -11.35 -13.35 6.54
N VAL A 301 -12.21 -14.37 6.63
CA VAL A 301 -12.84 -14.97 5.45
C VAL A 301 -13.71 -13.96 4.71
N GLU A 302 -14.47 -13.13 5.44
CA GLU A 302 -15.28 -12.08 4.82
C GLU A 302 -14.41 -10.98 4.19
N MET A 303 -13.33 -10.56 4.86
CA MET A 303 -12.35 -9.62 4.31
C MET A 303 -11.79 -10.14 2.99
N ASP A 304 -11.34 -11.40 2.97
CA ASP A 304 -10.80 -12.03 1.76
C ASP A 304 -11.85 -12.09 0.66
N ARG A 305 -13.09 -12.47 1.00
CA ARG A 305 -14.21 -12.51 0.04
C ARG A 305 -14.40 -11.15 -0.62
N GLN A 306 -14.44 -10.06 0.15
CA GLN A 306 -14.66 -8.72 -0.40
C GLN A 306 -13.45 -8.20 -1.18
N ILE A 307 -12.24 -8.34 -0.63
CA ILE A 307 -11.01 -7.83 -1.28
C ILE A 307 -10.73 -8.57 -2.58
N LEU A 308 -10.86 -9.90 -2.60
CA LEU A 308 -10.61 -10.69 -3.81
C LEU A 308 -11.71 -10.53 -4.85
N SER A 309 -12.96 -10.33 -4.43
CA SER A 309 -14.07 -10.03 -5.36
C SER A 309 -13.95 -8.64 -5.97
N GLY A 310 -13.47 -7.67 -5.19
CA GLY A 310 -13.26 -6.28 -5.65
C GLY A 310 -11.99 -6.09 -6.50
N TYR A 311 -11.10 -7.08 -6.56
CA TYR A 311 -9.88 -7.00 -7.36
C TYR A 311 -10.23 -6.97 -8.86
N ARG A 312 -9.80 -5.92 -9.58
CA ARG A 312 -10.00 -5.80 -11.02
C ARG A 312 -8.98 -6.66 -11.77
N LEU A 313 -9.48 -7.65 -12.51
CA LEU A 313 -8.65 -8.47 -13.39
C LEU A 313 -8.44 -7.78 -14.74
N PHE A 314 -7.18 -7.62 -15.12
CA PHE A 314 -6.74 -7.08 -16.42
C PHE A 314 -6.37 -8.22 -17.38
N PRO A 315 -6.24 -7.97 -18.70
CA PRO A 315 -5.95 -9.02 -19.68
C PRO A 315 -4.74 -9.90 -19.33
N VAL A 316 -3.65 -9.30 -18.81
CA VAL A 316 -2.45 -10.04 -18.39
C VAL A 316 -2.73 -11.11 -17.33
N HIS A 317 -3.69 -10.89 -16.43
CA HIS A 317 -4.05 -11.88 -15.41
C HIS A 317 -4.63 -13.14 -16.05
N TYR A 318 -5.50 -12.97 -17.05
CA TYR A 318 -6.08 -14.09 -17.80
C TYR A 318 -5.06 -14.77 -18.71
N LEU A 319 -4.14 -14.01 -19.32
CA LEU A 319 -3.02 -14.56 -20.08
C LEU A 319 -2.11 -15.43 -19.19
N ALA A 320 -1.75 -14.93 -18.02
CA ALA A 320 -0.95 -15.67 -17.04
C ALA A 320 -1.69 -16.92 -16.55
N TYR A 321 -2.98 -16.81 -16.19
CA TYR A 321 -3.78 -17.97 -15.78
C TYR A 321 -3.85 -19.05 -16.85
N ALA A 322 -4.03 -18.68 -18.13
CA ALA A 322 -4.04 -19.64 -19.23
C ALA A 322 -2.69 -20.35 -19.47
N GLN A 323 -1.57 -19.74 -19.06
CA GLN A 323 -0.23 -20.33 -19.12
C GLN A 323 0.15 -21.09 -17.84
N TRP A 324 -0.63 -20.95 -16.77
CA TRP A 324 -0.26 -21.47 -15.47
C TRP A 324 -0.50 -22.98 -15.39
N LYS A 325 0.56 -23.74 -15.08
CA LYS A 325 0.53 -25.21 -15.02
C LYS A 325 -0.43 -25.74 -13.96
N ASP A 326 -0.64 -24.98 -12.88
CA ASP A 326 -1.49 -25.35 -11.75
C ASP A 326 -2.87 -24.67 -11.83
N ALA A 327 -3.26 -24.16 -13.01
CA ALA A 327 -4.59 -23.61 -13.23
C ALA A 327 -5.65 -24.68 -12.92
N ASP A 328 -6.61 -24.32 -12.05
CA ASP A 328 -7.66 -25.24 -11.60
C ASP A 328 -8.63 -25.51 -12.76
N PRO A 329 -8.69 -26.74 -13.30
CA PRO A 329 -9.54 -27.06 -14.45
C PRO A 329 -11.02 -27.08 -14.11
N GLN A 330 -11.39 -27.08 -12.82
CA GLN A 330 -12.78 -27.00 -12.38
C GLN A 330 -13.33 -25.57 -12.46
N LEU A 331 -12.44 -24.57 -12.40
CA LEU A 331 -12.84 -23.17 -12.53
C LEU A 331 -13.16 -22.87 -14.00
N GLN A 332 -14.40 -22.46 -14.25
CA GLN A 332 -14.88 -22.05 -15.57
C GLN A 332 -14.38 -20.64 -15.92
N VAL A 333 -13.07 -20.48 -16.02
CA VAL A 333 -12.43 -19.21 -16.39
C VAL A 333 -12.54 -19.02 -17.91
N PRO A 334 -13.23 -17.98 -18.39
CA PRO A 334 -13.33 -17.68 -19.82
C PRO A 334 -11.97 -17.30 -20.39
N LYS A 335 -11.81 -17.49 -21.70
CA LYS A 335 -10.59 -17.07 -22.40
C LYS A 335 -10.53 -15.54 -22.44
N ALA A 336 -9.33 -14.96 -22.34
CA ALA A 336 -9.14 -13.51 -22.38
C ALA A 336 -9.81 -12.84 -23.61
N ALA A 337 -9.77 -13.47 -24.78
CA ALA A 337 -10.39 -12.97 -26.01
C ALA A 337 -11.93 -12.89 -25.97
N GLN A 338 -12.59 -13.53 -25.00
CA GLN A 338 -14.03 -13.42 -24.77
C GLN A 338 -14.40 -12.21 -23.89
N LEU A 339 -13.42 -11.68 -23.15
CA LEU A 339 -13.63 -10.62 -22.17
C LEU A 339 -13.08 -9.26 -22.64
N PHE A 340 -12.04 -9.27 -23.46
CA PHE A 340 -11.31 -8.05 -23.84
C PHE A 340 -11.29 -7.88 -25.36
N PRO A 341 -11.36 -6.63 -25.86
CA PRO A 341 -11.16 -6.32 -27.27
C PRO A 341 -9.80 -6.82 -27.79
N ALA A 342 -9.75 -7.20 -29.08
CA ALA A 342 -8.55 -7.77 -29.69
C ALA A 342 -7.32 -6.84 -29.60
N GLU A 343 -7.51 -5.53 -29.76
CA GLU A 343 -6.41 -4.55 -29.69
C GLU A 343 -5.81 -4.47 -28.27
N GLU A 344 -6.67 -4.42 -27.24
CA GLU A 344 -6.23 -4.41 -25.85
C GLU A 344 -5.48 -5.70 -25.50
N LEU A 345 -6.00 -6.84 -25.94
CA LEU A 345 -5.36 -8.14 -25.71
C LEU A 345 -3.99 -8.25 -26.40
N ALA A 346 -3.86 -7.71 -27.62
CA ALA A 346 -2.59 -7.70 -28.35
C ALA A 346 -1.51 -6.90 -27.60
N LYS A 347 -1.84 -5.70 -27.11
CA LYS A 347 -0.92 -4.87 -26.31
C LYS A 347 -0.52 -5.59 -25.01
N ALA A 348 -1.48 -6.19 -24.32
CA ALA A 348 -1.21 -6.93 -23.10
C ALA A 348 -0.33 -8.17 -23.34
N GLN A 349 -0.50 -8.85 -24.47
CA GLN A 349 0.31 -10.01 -24.86
C GLN A 349 1.77 -9.61 -25.14
N GLU A 350 1.99 -8.48 -25.83
CA GLU A 350 3.32 -7.94 -26.10
C GLU A 350 4.05 -7.57 -24.80
N GLU A 351 3.40 -6.79 -23.94
CA GLU A 351 3.97 -6.38 -22.66
C GLU A 351 4.19 -7.57 -21.71
N TRP A 352 3.28 -8.55 -21.71
CA TRP A 352 3.45 -9.79 -20.95
C TRP A 352 4.65 -10.61 -21.43
N GLN A 353 4.80 -10.75 -22.75
CA GLN A 353 5.95 -11.44 -23.33
C GLN A 353 7.27 -10.72 -22.99
N ARG A 354 7.30 -9.39 -23.08
CA ARG A 354 8.46 -8.58 -22.69
C ARG A 354 8.87 -8.84 -21.24
N ARG A 355 7.90 -8.97 -20.33
CA ARG A 355 8.15 -9.27 -18.92
C ARG A 355 8.64 -10.71 -18.69
N LEU A 356 8.11 -11.68 -19.42
CA LEU A 356 8.58 -13.06 -19.38
C LEU A 356 10.02 -13.17 -19.91
N ASP A 357 10.35 -12.45 -20.99
CA ASP A 357 11.69 -12.44 -21.59
C ASP A 357 12.73 -11.80 -20.67
N ALA A 358 12.33 -10.74 -19.94
CA ALA A 358 13.17 -10.11 -18.92
C ALA A 358 13.34 -10.95 -17.64
N CYS A 359 12.52 -12.01 -17.47
CA CYS A 359 12.55 -12.89 -16.31
C CYS A 359 13.44 -14.13 -16.61
N PRO A 360 14.43 -14.45 -15.75
CA PRO A 360 15.16 -15.71 -15.83
C PRO A 360 14.21 -16.90 -15.90
N GLU A 361 14.53 -17.91 -16.69
CA GLU A 361 13.63 -19.02 -17.01
C GLU A 361 13.15 -19.75 -15.75
N GLU A 362 14.03 -19.93 -14.78
CA GLU A 362 13.78 -20.54 -13.48
C GLU A 362 12.80 -19.73 -12.60
N HIS A 363 12.70 -18.41 -12.81
CA HIS A 363 11.81 -17.52 -12.06
C HIS A 363 10.43 -17.38 -12.73
N ARG A 364 10.32 -17.65 -14.04
CA ARG A 364 9.08 -17.45 -14.82
C ARG A 364 7.84 -18.14 -14.21
N PRO A 365 7.90 -19.37 -13.65
CA PRO A 365 6.74 -19.97 -12.99
C PRO A 365 6.18 -19.11 -11.85
N PHE A 366 7.05 -18.45 -11.09
CA PHE A 366 6.65 -17.56 -9.99
C PHE A 366 6.16 -16.20 -10.48
N LEU A 367 6.61 -15.74 -11.65
CA LEU A 367 6.03 -14.57 -12.32
C LEU A 367 4.61 -14.89 -12.82
N VAL A 368 4.41 -16.04 -13.48
CA VAL A 368 3.08 -16.50 -13.91
C VAL A 368 2.13 -16.65 -12.72
N LEU A 369 2.59 -17.29 -11.64
CA LEU A 369 1.84 -17.45 -10.39
C LEU A 369 1.27 -16.12 -9.89
N GLN A 370 2.12 -15.09 -9.79
CA GLN A 370 1.72 -13.75 -9.31
C GLN A 370 0.50 -13.16 -10.01
N TYR A 371 0.43 -13.31 -11.33
CA TYR A 371 -0.65 -12.74 -12.14
C TYR A 371 -1.83 -13.72 -12.31
N ALA A 372 -1.61 -15.02 -12.16
CA ALA A 372 -2.66 -16.04 -12.26
C ALA A 372 -3.47 -16.19 -10.96
N THR A 373 -2.83 -16.07 -9.78
CA THR A 373 -3.47 -16.24 -8.48
C THR A 373 -4.72 -15.35 -8.27
N PRO A 374 -4.73 -14.06 -8.67
CA PRO A 374 -5.93 -13.24 -8.56
C PRO A 374 -7.12 -13.79 -9.33
N VAL A 375 -6.88 -14.38 -10.52
CA VAL A 375 -7.93 -15.04 -11.31
C VAL A 375 -8.45 -16.25 -10.56
N ARG A 376 -7.56 -17.16 -10.12
CA ARG A 376 -7.95 -18.34 -9.33
C ARG A 376 -8.81 -17.94 -8.14
N ASN A 377 -8.32 -17.01 -7.33
CA ASN A 377 -8.98 -16.60 -6.09
C ASN A 377 -10.36 -15.98 -6.35
N GLN A 378 -10.46 -15.05 -7.30
CA GLN A 378 -11.75 -14.44 -7.62
C GLN A 378 -12.76 -15.45 -8.16
N TYR A 379 -12.34 -16.39 -9.01
CA TYR A 379 -13.25 -17.41 -9.55
C TYR A 379 -13.64 -18.47 -8.52
N ARG A 380 -12.76 -18.80 -7.56
CA ARG A 380 -13.13 -19.64 -6.40
C ARG A 380 -14.17 -18.95 -5.53
N VAL A 381 -14.00 -17.66 -5.22
CA VAL A 381 -15.00 -16.88 -4.47
C VAL A 381 -16.34 -16.83 -5.21
N LYS A 382 -16.33 -16.55 -6.52
CA LYS A 382 -17.56 -16.54 -7.35
C LYS A 382 -18.26 -17.90 -7.38
N ALA A 383 -17.51 -18.99 -7.34
CA ALA A 383 -18.04 -20.35 -7.32
C ALA A 383 -18.41 -20.85 -5.90
N GLY A 384 -18.22 -20.04 -4.86
CA GLY A 384 -18.44 -20.46 -3.46
C GLY A 384 -17.46 -21.54 -2.99
N LEU A 385 -16.30 -21.66 -3.63
CA LEU A 385 -15.26 -22.62 -3.28
C LEU A 385 -14.34 -22.04 -2.18
N PRO A 386 -13.81 -22.89 -1.28
CA PRO A 386 -12.80 -22.46 -0.31
C PRO A 386 -11.58 -21.85 -1.01
N LEU A 387 -10.99 -20.81 -0.44
CA LEU A 387 -9.80 -20.15 -0.99
C LEU A 387 -8.52 -20.97 -0.80
#